data_AF-A0A813GYQ6-F1
#
_entry.id   AF-A0A813GYQ6-F1
#
_cell.length_a   1.000
_cell.length_b   1.000
_cell.length_c   1.000
_cell.angle_alpha   90.00
_cell.angle_beta   90.00
_cell.angle_gamma   90.00
#
_symmetry.space_group_name_H-M   'P 1'
#
loop_
_entity.id
_entity.type
_entity.pdbx_description
1 polymer ?
#
loop_
_entity_poly.entity_id
_entity_poly.type
_entity_poly.pdbx_seq_one_letter_code
_entity_poly.pdbx_strand_id
1 'polypeptide(L)'
;MRRALVETESEVGVEAMEDLGLKFFLTLSKSYWIGRLSRVQTPLIACLETALAYRRQFAELQQALSHGGVVSCRLLNRHSIADLEDNWHRFSALYIEACCGDASSLKSRQAVAKRLAALVEANSAHREKQLRAWNCRHMLQEERLQRQAARTERHALLRDARTERHALLRDRRAMGREDRDEARRRKLPRRRKLPSELVQRVVRRWERLQSQRRRHEAAVLQQELAKQRAAARVELATQRAAARVELRRCRTEREERWRWMNRRDLTMADLLGQRAV
;
A
#
# COMPACT_ATOMS: atom_id res chain seq x y z
N MET A 1 37.16 26.82 0.96
CA MET A 1 37.87 25.84 0.10
C MET A 1 37.43 25.86 -1.37
N ARG A 2 36.14 25.74 -1.75
CA ARG A 2 35.74 25.69 -3.18
C ARG A 2 36.01 26.97 -3.99
N ARG A 3 35.90 28.17 -3.40
CA ARG A 3 36.25 29.43 -4.09
C ARG A 3 37.77 29.62 -4.20
N ALA A 4 38.49 29.36 -3.12
CA ALA A 4 39.94 29.47 -3.07
C ALA A 4 40.66 28.60 -4.13
N LEU A 5 40.16 27.41 -4.45
CA LEU A 5 40.77 26.56 -5.49
C LEU A 5 40.54 27.07 -6.92
N VAL A 6 39.39 27.70 -7.17
CA VAL A 6 39.05 28.27 -8.49
C VAL A 6 39.83 29.57 -8.72
N GLU A 7 40.06 30.35 -7.66
CA GLU A 7 40.90 31.56 -7.72
C GLU A 7 42.38 31.19 -7.98
N THR A 8 42.92 30.15 -7.33
CA THR A 8 44.30 29.69 -7.59
C THR A 8 44.51 29.08 -8.98
N GLU A 9 43.48 28.47 -9.58
CA GLU A 9 43.55 27.97 -10.97
C GLU A 9 43.79 29.11 -11.98
N SER A 10 43.20 30.28 -11.73
CA SER A 10 43.34 31.44 -12.62
C SER A 10 44.70 32.14 -12.51
N GLU A 11 45.38 31.99 -11.37
CA GLU A 11 46.62 32.71 -11.07
C GLU A 11 47.88 31.91 -11.38
N VAL A 12 47.86 30.57 -11.25
CA VAL A 12 49.08 29.75 -11.22
C VAL A 12 49.32 28.97 -12.53
N GLY A 13 48.31 28.80 -13.38
CA GLY A 13 48.41 28.01 -14.62
C GLY A 13 48.49 26.49 -14.34
N VAL A 14 47.97 25.68 -15.27
CA VAL A 14 47.83 24.21 -15.10
C VAL A 14 49.20 23.51 -14.96
N GLU A 15 50.25 24.05 -15.59
CA GLU A 15 51.59 23.45 -15.61
C GLU A 15 52.29 23.50 -14.23
N ALA A 16 52.13 24.57 -13.46
CA ALA A 16 52.75 24.68 -12.14
C ALA A 16 52.13 23.76 -11.09
N MET A 17 50.90 23.24 -11.31
CA MET A 17 50.31 22.25 -10.40
C MET A 17 50.94 20.87 -10.50
N GLU A 18 51.45 20.50 -11.68
CA GLU A 18 52.17 19.23 -11.86
C GLU A 18 53.52 19.27 -11.11
N ASP A 19 54.20 20.40 -11.14
CA ASP A 19 55.45 20.63 -10.39
C ASP A 19 55.24 20.62 -8.87
N LEU A 20 54.06 21.05 -8.40
CA LEU A 20 53.69 21.02 -6.98
C LEU A 20 53.35 19.60 -6.46
N GLY A 21 53.30 18.59 -7.35
CA GLY A 21 53.02 17.21 -6.97
C GLY A 21 51.63 16.99 -6.36
N LEU A 22 50.67 17.89 -6.67
CA LEU A 22 49.31 17.79 -6.18
C LEU A 22 48.60 16.57 -6.79
N LYS A 23 47.84 15.86 -5.95
CA LYS A 23 47.07 14.69 -6.37
C LYS A 23 45.65 14.80 -5.86
N PHE A 24 44.71 14.48 -6.73
CA PHE A 24 43.28 14.60 -6.48
C PHE A 24 42.65 13.23 -6.33
N PHE A 25 41.62 13.12 -5.48
CA PHE A 25 40.77 11.94 -5.45
C PHE A 25 39.31 12.35 -5.22
N LEU A 26 38.39 11.55 -5.74
CA LEU A 26 36.96 11.75 -5.56
C LEU A 26 36.46 10.75 -4.52
N THR A 27 35.74 11.26 -3.52
CA THR A 27 35.01 10.43 -2.55
C THR A 27 33.57 10.32 -2.98
N LEU A 28 33.11 9.10 -3.26
CA LEU A 28 31.78 8.82 -3.79
C LEU A 28 30.99 7.98 -2.79
N SER A 29 29.68 8.19 -2.76
CA SER A 29 28.77 7.46 -1.87
C SER A 29 27.56 6.96 -2.64
N LYS A 30 27.24 5.68 -2.47
CA LYS A 30 26.02 5.03 -2.99
C LYS A 30 25.38 4.25 -1.86
N SER A 31 24.81 4.98 -0.90
CA SER A 31 24.39 4.45 0.40
C SER A 31 23.40 3.28 0.32
N TYR A 32 22.55 3.24 -0.71
CA TYR A 32 21.67 2.11 -0.98
C TYR A 32 22.45 0.82 -1.31
N TRP A 33 23.50 0.94 -2.12
CA TRP A 33 24.25 -0.21 -2.64
C TRP A 33 25.34 -0.68 -1.69
N ILE A 34 26.21 0.23 -1.24
CA ILE A 34 27.39 -0.09 -0.45
C ILE A 34 27.23 0.19 1.04
N GLY A 35 26.11 0.78 1.46
CA GLY A 35 25.82 1.14 2.85
C GLY A 35 26.12 2.61 3.17
N ARG A 36 25.49 3.14 4.22
CA ARG A 36 25.58 4.58 4.59
C ARG A 36 26.97 5.02 5.03
N LEU A 37 27.71 4.13 5.68
CA LEU A 37 29.05 4.40 6.22
C LEU A 37 30.15 4.13 5.18
N SER A 38 29.84 3.35 4.16
CA SER A 38 30.80 2.99 3.12
C SER A 38 30.91 4.10 2.09
N ARG A 39 32.15 4.47 1.79
CA ARG A 39 32.51 5.39 0.71
C ARG A 39 33.57 4.71 -0.15
N VAL A 40 33.51 4.94 -1.45
CA VAL A 40 34.54 4.51 -2.39
C VAL A 40 35.35 5.73 -2.82
N GLN A 41 36.65 5.54 -2.98
CA GLN A 41 37.59 6.58 -3.36
C GLN A 41 38.26 6.18 -4.66
N THR A 42 38.25 7.08 -5.64
CA THR A 42 39.04 6.92 -6.86
C THR A 42 40.54 6.86 -6.50
N PRO A 43 41.40 6.29 -7.36
CA PRO A 43 42.84 6.46 -7.21
C PRO A 43 43.21 7.95 -7.20
N LEU A 44 44.43 8.23 -6.75
CA LEU A 44 45.03 9.55 -6.83
C LEU A 44 45.30 9.88 -8.31
N ILE A 45 44.64 10.93 -8.81
CA ILE A 45 44.74 11.44 -10.18
C ILE A 45 45.70 12.63 -10.14
N ALA A 46 46.73 12.63 -10.98
CA ALA A 46 47.68 13.74 -11.07
C ALA A 46 47.11 14.93 -11.84
N CYS A 47 46.33 14.66 -12.89
CA CYS A 47 45.71 15.70 -13.73
C CYS A 47 44.38 16.20 -13.13
N LEU A 48 44.30 17.50 -12.84
CA LEU A 48 43.10 18.16 -12.31
C LEU A 48 41.93 18.09 -13.31
N GLU A 49 42.19 18.31 -14.61
CA GLU A 49 41.16 18.28 -15.65
C GLU A 49 40.47 16.91 -15.71
N THR A 50 41.23 15.82 -15.64
CA THR A 50 40.71 14.45 -15.57
C THR A 50 39.85 14.24 -14.32
N ALA A 51 40.30 14.71 -13.16
CA ALA A 51 39.52 14.62 -11.93
C ALA A 51 38.20 15.43 -12.01
N LEU A 52 38.23 16.61 -12.64
CA LEU A 52 37.04 17.42 -12.88
C LEU A 52 36.09 16.77 -13.90
N ALA A 53 36.61 16.15 -14.95
CA ALA A 53 35.82 15.41 -15.93
C ALA A 53 35.07 14.24 -15.27
N TYR A 54 35.76 13.40 -14.50
CA TYR A 54 35.11 12.34 -13.74
C TYR A 54 34.08 12.88 -12.75
N ARG A 55 34.39 13.99 -12.07
CA ARG A 55 33.44 14.62 -11.15
C ARG A 55 32.16 15.04 -11.86
N ARG A 56 32.23 15.58 -13.09
CA ARG A 56 31.05 15.94 -13.89
C ARG A 56 30.22 14.70 -14.23
N GLN A 57 30.85 13.65 -14.73
CA GLN A 57 30.17 12.39 -15.06
C GLN A 57 29.51 11.74 -13.83
N PHE A 58 30.20 11.69 -12.68
CA PHE A 58 29.59 11.21 -11.43
C PHE A 58 28.46 12.12 -10.94
N ALA A 59 28.58 13.44 -11.14
CA ALA A 59 27.54 14.38 -10.76
C ALA A 59 26.27 14.16 -11.58
N GLU A 60 26.36 13.86 -12.88
CA GLU A 60 25.21 13.51 -13.72
C GLU A 60 24.49 12.26 -13.19
N LEU A 61 25.24 11.20 -12.85
CA LEU A 61 24.67 9.99 -12.26
C LEU A 61 24.05 10.22 -10.87
N GLN A 62 24.58 11.18 -10.11
CA GLN A 62 24.01 11.57 -8.82
C GLN A 62 22.76 12.45 -9.01
N GLN A 63 22.78 13.34 -10.00
CA GLN A 63 21.68 14.23 -10.32
C GLN A 63 20.46 13.45 -10.82
N ALA A 64 20.67 12.40 -11.62
CA ALA A 64 19.62 11.49 -12.08
C ALA A 64 18.77 10.90 -10.93
N LEU A 65 19.37 10.68 -9.75
CA LEU A 65 18.67 10.18 -8.57
C LEU A 65 18.25 11.27 -7.58
N SER A 66 18.71 12.50 -7.79
CA SER A 66 18.39 13.65 -6.94
C SER A 66 17.11 14.33 -7.44
N HIS A 67 16.40 14.99 -6.53
CA HIS A 67 15.30 15.89 -6.91
C HIS A 67 15.51 17.21 -6.19
N GLY A 68 15.70 18.30 -6.94
CA GLY A 68 16.07 19.60 -6.38
C GLY A 68 17.48 19.63 -5.77
N GLY A 69 18.43 18.86 -6.30
CA GLY A 69 19.82 18.82 -5.82
C GLY A 69 20.04 18.09 -4.49
N VAL A 70 18.99 17.61 -3.83
CA VAL A 70 19.09 16.84 -2.59
C VAL A 70 18.95 15.35 -2.87
N VAL A 71 19.96 14.58 -2.50
CA VAL A 71 19.90 13.11 -2.53
C VAL A 71 18.97 12.65 -1.41
N SER A 72 17.80 12.16 -1.78
CA SER A 72 16.79 11.69 -0.83
C SER A 72 17.28 10.44 -0.10
N CYS A 73 17.16 10.43 1.24
CA CYS A 73 17.35 9.23 2.06
C CYS A 73 16.33 8.11 1.78
N ARG A 74 15.32 8.38 0.93
CA ARG A 74 14.24 7.46 0.57
C ARG A 74 14.19 7.26 -0.94
N LEU A 75 15.25 6.71 -1.51
CA LEU A 75 15.38 6.49 -2.96
C LEU A 75 14.23 5.63 -3.52
N LEU A 76 13.87 4.54 -2.83
CA LEU A 76 12.78 3.65 -3.24
C LEU A 76 11.40 4.33 -3.30
N ASN A 77 11.21 5.47 -2.64
CA ASN A 77 9.91 6.18 -2.72
C ASN A 77 9.72 6.93 -4.05
N ARG A 78 10.78 7.12 -4.83
CA ARG A 78 10.78 7.98 -6.02
C ARG A 78 11.26 7.27 -7.28
N HIS A 79 12.14 6.29 -7.10
CA HIS A 79 12.76 5.55 -8.19
C HIS A 79 12.36 4.09 -8.10
N SER A 80 12.12 3.47 -9.25
CA SER A 80 11.90 2.03 -9.30
C SER A 80 13.21 1.29 -8.97
N ILE A 81 13.10 0.00 -8.63
CA ILE A 81 14.28 -0.83 -8.38
C ILE A 81 15.15 -0.91 -9.65
N ALA A 82 14.51 -1.01 -10.81
CA ALA A 82 15.19 -1.04 -12.11
C ALA A 82 16.00 0.23 -12.37
N ASP A 83 15.47 1.42 -12.04
CA ASP A 83 16.19 2.69 -12.19
C ASP A 83 17.43 2.74 -11.28
N LEU A 84 17.30 2.21 -10.06
CA LEU A 84 18.41 2.15 -9.12
C LEU A 84 19.49 1.17 -9.57
N GLU A 85 19.10 0.04 -10.16
CA GLU A 85 20.00 -0.98 -10.72
C GLU A 85 20.75 -0.43 -11.94
N ASP A 86 20.05 0.17 -12.90
CA ASP A 86 20.68 0.79 -14.07
C ASP A 86 21.66 1.90 -13.64
N ASN A 87 21.25 2.79 -12.73
CA ASN A 87 22.14 3.83 -12.20
C ASN A 87 23.37 3.24 -11.51
N TRP A 88 23.25 2.11 -10.81
CA TRP A 88 24.36 1.41 -10.20
C TRP A 88 25.29 0.80 -11.22
N HIS A 89 24.76 0.17 -12.27
CA HIS A 89 25.56 -0.39 -13.35
C HIS A 89 26.38 0.68 -14.04
N ARG A 90 25.76 1.80 -14.44
CA ARG A 90 26.46 2.96 -15.01
C ARG A 90 27.53 3.52 -14.07
N PHE A 91 27.20 3.66 -12.78
CA PHE A 91 28.15 4.09 -11.76
C PHE A 91 29.33 3.14 -11.62
N SER A 92 29.08 1.83 -11.57
CA SER A 92 30.12 0.82 -11.41
C SER A 92 31.05 0.76 -12.62
N ALA A 93 30.50 0.86 -13.84
CA ALA A 93 31.27 0.92 -15.08
C ALA A 93 32.18 2.15 -15.10
N LEU A 94 31.62 3.33 -14.81
CA LEU A 94 32.37 4.59 -14.75
C LEU A 94 33.43 4.58 -13.65
N TYR A 95 33.13 4.00 -12.49
CA TYR A 95 34.10 3.88 -11.40
C TYR A 95 35.25 2.94 -11.74
N ILE A 96 34.97 1.82 -12.41
CA ILE A 96 36.00 0.90 -12.90
C ILE A 96 36.87 1.59 -13.95
N GLU A 97 36.28 2.34 -14.88
CA GLU A 97 36.99 3.16 -15.85
C GLU A 97 37.90 4.19 -15.17
N ALA A 98 37.37 4.97 -14.22
CA ALA A 98 38.15 5.93 -13.44
C ALA A 98 39.28 5.29 -12.63
N CYS A 99 39.17 4.01 -12.26
CA CYS A 99 40.22 3.30 -11.54
C CYS A 99 41.27 2.66 -12.44
N CYS A 100 40.96 2.38 -13.70
CA CYS A 100 41.79 1.58 -14.61
C CYS A 100 42.17 2.31 -15.91
N GLY A 101 41.67 3.53 -16.14
CA GLY A 101 41.85 4.28 -17.39
C GLY A 101 43.27 4.82 -17.59
N ASP A 102 43.97 5.15 -16.50
CA ASP A 102 45.36 5.59 -16.59
C ASP A 102 46.31 4.40 -16.68
N ALA A 103 47.24 4.43 -17.65
CA ALA A 103 48.25 3.39 -17.84
C ALA A 103 49.11 3.13 -16.59
N SER A 104 49.19 4.12 -15.69
CA SER A 104 49.90 4.05 -14.41
C SER A 104 49.18 3.23 -13.34
N SER A 105 47.91 2.87 -13.57
CA SER A 105 47.11 2.09 -12.63
C SER A 105 47.34 0.58 -12.84
N LEU A 106 48.19 -0.01 -12.00
CA LEU A 106 48.41 -1.46 -11.93
C LEU A 106 47.19 -2.27 -11.46
N LYS A 107 46.05 -1.63 -11.18
CA LYS A 107 44.88 -2.34 -10.66
C LYS A 107 44.14 -3.03 -11.82
N SER A 108 44.15 -4.36 -11.79
CA SER A 108 43.30 -5.16 -12.66
C SER A 108 41.84 -4.74 -12.55
N ARG A 109 41.20 -4.50 -13.70
CA ARG A 109 39.76 -4.22 -13.84
C ARG A 109 38.91 -5.20 -13.03
N GLN A 110 39.29 -6.48 -13.03
CA GLN A 110 38.61 -7.54 -12.30
C GLN A 110 38.71 -7.37 -10.78
N ALA A 111 39.85 -6.90 -10.27
CA ALA A 111 40.04 -6.67 -8.84
C ALA A 111 39.15 -5.52 -8.32
N VAL A 112 39.03 -4.44 -9.09
CA VAL A 112 38.14 -3.32 -8.76
C VAL A 112 36.67 -3.76 -8.79
N ALA A 113 36.27 -4.51 -9.82
CA ALA A 113 34.92 -5.05 -9.92
C ALA A 113 34.59 -6.01 -8.76
N LYS A 114 35.51 -6.92 -8.40
CA LYS A 114 35.35 -7.85 -7.28
C LYS A 114 35.21 -7.11 -5.94
N ARG A 115 35.96 -6.03 -5.74
CA ARG A 115 35.84 -5.16 -4.55
C ARG A 115 34.47 -4.50 -4.48
N LEU A 116 33.95 -3.96 -5.59
CA LEU A 116 32.60 -3.38 -5.63
C LEU A 116 31.53 -4.43 -5.33
N ALA A 117 31.64 -5.62 -5.92
CA ALA A 117 30.71 -6.73 -5.65
C ALA A 117 30.72 -7.12 -4.17
N ALA A 118 31.90 -7.20 -3.54
CA ALA A 118 32.01 -7.50 -2.12
C ALA A 118 31.33 -6.44 -1.23
N LEU A 119 31.42 -5.15 -1.58
CA LEU A 119 30.73 -4.08 -0.85
C LEU A 119 29.20 -4.17 -1.00
N VAL A 120 28.72 -4.55 -2.19
CA VAL A 120 27.30 -4.76 -2.47
C VAL A 120 26.75 -5.96 -1.70
N GLU A 121 27.54 -7.04 -1.65
CA GLU A 121 27.20 -8.26 -0.92
C GLU A 121 27.18 -8.02 0.59
N ALA A 122 28.18 -7.32 1.14
CA ALA A 122 28.22 -6.97 2.56
C ALA A 122 26.99 -6.15 3.03
N ASN A 123 26.34 -5.42 2.10
CA ASN A 123 25.16 -4.61 2.37
C ASN A 123 23.84 -5.27 1.88
N SER A 124 23.84 -6.54 1.47
CA SER A 124 22.67 -7.26 0.95
C SER A 124 21.52 -7.32 1.96
N ALA A 125 21.79 -7.71 3.21
CA ALA A 125 20.77 -7.79 4.26
C ALA A 125 20.06 -6.46 4.53
N HIS A 126 20.79 -5.33 4.45
CA HIS A 126 20.19 -4.01 4.61
C HIS A 126 19.29 -3.66 3.42
N ARG A 127 19.74 -3.93 2.19
CA ARG A 127 18.94 -3.72 0.98
C ARG A 127 17.66 -4.53 1.00
N GLU A 128 17.73 -5.81 1.38
CA GLU A 128 16.55 -6.66 1.54
C GLU A 128 15.58 -6.08 2.57
N LYS A 129 16.07 -5.60 3.71
CA LYS A 129 15.23 -4.97 4.74
C LYS A 129 14.53 -3.72 4.20
N GLN A 130 15.24 -2.89 3.44
CA GLN A 130 14.65 -1.71 2.81
C GLN A 130 13.61 -2.09 1.76
N LEU A 131 13.88 -3.10 0.95
CA LEU A 131 12.98 -3.61 -0.07
C LEU A 131 11.70 -4.20 0.53
N ARG A 132 11.83 -5.03 1.58
CA ARG A 132 10.68 -5.54 2.34
C ARG A 132 9.85 -4.41 2.93
N ALA A 133 10.49 -3.41 3.54
CA ALA A 133 9.79 -2.26 4.09
C ALA A 133 9.05 -1.43 3.02
N TRP A 134 9.65 -1.28 1.84
CA TRP A 134 9.03 -0.63 0.69
C TRP A 134 7.82 -1.42 0.18
N ASN A 135 7.96 -2.74 -0.05
CA ASN A 135 6.87 -3.63 -0.45
C ASN A 135 5.69 -3.56 0.53
N CYS A 136 5.96 -3.67 1.84
CA CYS A 136 4.91 -3.57 2.86
C CYS A 136 4.15 -2.24 2.79
N ARG A 137 4.85 -1.12 2.56
CA ARG A 137 4.21 0.20 2.43
C ARG A 137 3.35 0.29 1.18
N HIS A 138 3.83 -0.22 0.04
CA HIS A 138 3.07 -0.25 -1.20
C HIS A 138 1.80 -1.10 -1.05
N MET A 139 1.92 -2.31 -0.50
CA MET A 139 0.77 -3.17 -0.22
C MET A 139 -0.26 -2.49 0.68
N LEU A 140 0.17 -1.80 1.73
CA LEU A 140 -0.73 -1.05 2.62
C LEU A 140 -1.38 0.14 1.91
N GLN A 141 -0.68 0.80 1.00
CA GLN A 141 -1.23 1.89 0.21
C GLN A 141 -2.28 1.37 -0.79
N GLU A 142 -2.01 0.27 -1.48
CA GLU A 142 -2.96 -0.39 -2.37
C GLU A 142 -4.20 -0.86 -1.61
N GLU A 143 -4.04 -1.49 -0.44
CA GLU A 143 -5.16 -1.89 0.40
C GLU A 143 -6.03 -0.68 0.82
N ARG A 144 -5.40 0.46 1.13
CA ARG A 144 -6.13 1.71 1.42
C ARG A 144 -6.92 2.20 0.21
N LEU A 145 -6.32 2.18 -0.98
CA LEU A 145 -6.98 2.58 -2.22
C LEU A 145 -8.15 1.65 -2.55
N GLN A 146 -7.99 0.33 -2.40
CA GLN A 146 -9.07 -0.64 -2.58
C GLN A 146 -10.22 -0.42 -1.59
N ARG A 147 -9.89 -0.19 -0.30
CA ARG A 147 -10.91 0.14 0.71
C ARG A 147 -11.65 1.44 0.39
N GLN A 148 -10.95 2.44 -0.16
CA GLN A 148 -11.56 3.68 -0.59
C GLN A 148 -12.50 3.47 -1.78
N ALA A 149 -12.06 2.71 -2.80
CA ALA A 149 -12.88 2.34 -3.95
C ALA A 149 -14.16 1.57 -3.53
N ALA A 150 -14.02 0.57 -2.66
CA ALA A 150 -15.18 -0.17 -2.14
C ALA A 150 -16.15 0.72 -1.34
N ARG A 151 -15.65 1.72 -0.60
CA ARG A 151 -16.49 2.71 0.08
C ARG A 151 -17.23 3.59 -0.93
N THR A 152 -16.55 4.07 -1.96
CA THR A 152 -17.18 4.92 -2.99
C THR A 152 -18.25 4.14 -3.75
N GLU A 153 -18.00 2.90 -4.13
CA GLU A 153 -18.99 2.01 -4.75
C GLU A 153 -20.20 1.79 -3.85
N ARG A 154 -19.97 1.46 -2.58
CA ARG A 154 -21.06 1.29 -1.61
C ARG A 154 -21.90 2.57 -1.47
N HIS A 155 -21.27 3.73 -1.45
CA HIS A 155 -22.00 5.00 -1.39
C HIS A 155 -22.80 5.27 -2.67
N ALA A 156 -22.29 4.90 -3.84
CA ALA A 156 -23.03 4.98 -5.10
C ALA A 156 -24.29 4.09 -5.04
N LEU A 157 -24.14 2.81 -4.68
CA LEU A 157 -25.27 1.88 -4.54
C LEU A 157 -26.34 2.37 -3.56
N LEU A 158 -25.94 2.97 -2.44
CA LEU A 158 -26.89 3.55 -1.48
C LEU A 158 -27.62 4.77 -2.02
N ARG A 159 -26.96 5.59 -2.86
CA ARG A 159 -27.60 6.72 -3.55
C ARG A 159 -28.61 6.20 -4.56
N ASP A 160 -28.24 5.21 -5.36
CA ASP A 160 -29.12 4.62 -6.37
C ASP A 160 -30.36 4.00 -5.72
N ALA A 161 -30.19 3.17 -4.69
CA ALA A 161 -31.31 2.60 -3.93
C ALA A 161 -32.22 3.66 -3.30
N ARG A 162 -31.65 4.80 -2.87
CA ARG A 162 -32.43 5.93 -2.36
C ARG A 162 -33.22 6.61 -3.47
N THR A 163 -32.63 6.80 -4.65
CA THR A 163 -33.33 7.37 -5.82
C THR A 163 -34.47 6.48 -6.28
N GLU A 164 -34.25 5.17 -6.39
CA GLU A 164 -35.28 4.17 -6.72
C GLU A 164 -36.42 4.20 -5.70
N ARG A 165 -36.10 4.21 -4.41
CA ARG A 165 -37.12 4.31 -3.35
C ARG A 165 -37.94 5.59 -3.48
N HIS A 166 -37.31 6.72 -3.82
CA HIS A 166 -38.03 7.97 -4.05
C HIS A 166 -38.92 7.90 -5.30
N ALA A 167 -38.47 7.26 -6.37
CA ALA A 167 -39.28 7.01 -7.57
C ALA A 167 -40.52 6.17 -7.23
N LEU A 168 -40.35 5.02 -6.57
CA LEU A 168 -41.46 4.16 -6.13
C LEU A 168 -42.47 4.89 -5.23
N LEU A 169 -41.99 5.77 -4.34
CA LEU A 169 -42.86 6.58 -3.50
C LEU A 169 -43.64 7.63 -4.30
N ARG A 170 -43.04 8.20 -5.36
CA ARG A 170 -43.74 9.11 -6.28
C ARG A 170 -44.80 8.36 -7.07
N ASP A 171 -44.48 7.20 -7.63
CA ASP A 171 -45.41 6.37 -8.41
C ASP A 171 -46.61 5.94 -7.57
N ARG A 172 -46.35 5.48 -6.34
CA ARG A 172 -47.42 5.12 -5.39
C ARG A 172 -48.32 6.31 -5.05
N ARG A 173 -47.76 7.52 -4.94
CA ARG A 173 -48.55 8.74 -4.72
C ARG A 173 -49.36 9.12 -5.96
N ALA A 174 -48.82 8.91 -7.17
CA ALA A 174 -49.51 9.15 -8.43
C ALA A 174 -50.72 8.21 -8.57
N MET A 175 -50.54 6.90 -8.43
CA MET A 175 -51.65 5.93 -8.46
C MET A 175 -52.69 6.23 -7.39
N GLY A 176 -52.26 6.61 -6.18
CA GLY A 176 -53.19 7.00 -5.12
C GLY A 176 -54.00 8.28 -5.41
N ARG A 177 -53.52 9.15 -6.30
CA ARG A 177 -54.30 10.31 -6.81
C ARG A 177 -55.29 9.86 -7.88
N GLU A 178 -54.84 9.04 -8.83
CA GLU A 178 -55.69 8.47 -9.88
C GLU A 178 -56.87 7.67 -9.29
N ASP A 179 -56.62 6.81 -8.30
CA ASP A 179 -57.67 6.07 -7.57
C ASP A 179 -58.70 6.99 -6.92
N ARG A 180 -58.24 8.12 -6.34
CA ARG A 180 -59.12 9.10 -5.71
C ARG A 180 -59.94 9.85 -6.75
N ASP A 181 -59.35 10.21 -7.87
CA ASP A 181 -60.02 10.88 -8.98
C ASP A 181 -61.04 9.94 -9.62
N GLU A 182 -60.71 8.66 -9.80
CA GLU A 182 -61.65 7.65 -10.27
C GLU A 182 -62.80 7.45 -9.27
N ALA A 183 -62.50 7.37 -7.96
CA ALA A 183 -63.53 7.28 -6.92
C ALA A 183 -64.44 8.52 -6.91
N ARG A 184 -63.91 9.72 -7.15
CA ARG A 184 -64.70 10.95 -7.33
C ARG A 184 -65.60 10.83 -8.57
N ARG A 185 -65.07 10.38 -9.71
CA ARG A 185 -65.85 10.13 -10.93
C ARG A 185 -66.98 9.13 -10.70
N ARG A 186 -66.73 8.06 -9.93
CA ARG A 186 -67.76 7.05 -9.56
C ARG A 186 -68.83 7.58 -8.59
N LYS A 187 -68.51 8.61 -7.79
CA LYS A 187 -69.43 9.25 -6.84
C LYS A 187 -70.32 10.33 -7.47
N LEU A 188 -70.05 10.74 -8.71
CA LEU A 188 -71.01 11.54 -9.47
C LEU A 188 -72.35 10.78 -9.54
N PRO A 189 -73.49 11.43 -9.25
CA PRO A 189 -74.75 10.74 -9.05
C PRO A 189 -75.23 10.11 -10.36
N ARG A 190 -74.97 8.80 -10.53
CA ARG A 190 -75.83 7.96 -11.37
C ARG A 190 -77.16 7.84 -10.65
N ARG A 191 -78.20 8.35 -11.31
CA ARG A 191 -79.60 8.45 -10.87
C ARG A 191 -80.08 7.16 -10.17
N ARG A 192 -80.81 7.38 -9.07
CA ARG A 192 -81.70 6.48 -8.28
C ARG A 192 -81.22 5.02 -8.11
N LYS A 193 -80.73 4.72 -6.91
CA LYS A 193 -80.15 3.43 -6.51
C LYS A 193 -81.22 2.45 -6.01
N LEU A 194 -81.23 1.24 -6.57
CA LEU A 194 -82.13 0.14 -6.22
C LEU A 194 -81.68 -0.59 -4.93
N PRO A 195 -82.58 -1.28 -4.21
CA PRO A 195 -82.30 -1.99 -2.96
C PRO A 195 -81.13 -3.01 -3.00
N SER A 196 -80.84 -3.59 -4.17
CA SER A 196 -79.71 -4.50 -4.39
C SER A 196 -78.34 -3.88 -4.07
N GLU A 197 -78.21 -2.55 -4.16
CA GLU A 197 -76.96 -1.84 -3.84
C GLU A 197 -76.65 -1.77 -2.35
N LEU A 198 -77.67 -1.86 -1.47
CA LEU A 198 -77.45 -1.88 -0.02
C LEU A 198 -76.85 -3.21 0.41
N VAL A 199 -77.35 -4.32 -0.12
CA VAL A 199 -76.81 -5.67 0.12
C VAL A 199 -75.36 -5.76 -0.38
N GLN A 200 -75.08 -5.28 -1.60
CA GLN A 200 -73.72 -5.23 -2.13
C GLN A 200 -72.78 -4.37 -1.27
N ARG A 201 -73.29 -3.32 -0.62
CA ARG A 201 -72.48 -2.46 0.27
C ARG A 201 -72.10 -3.18 1.57
N VAL A 202 -72.99 -4.00 2.12
CA VAL A 202 -72.71 -4.83 3.30
C VAL A 202 -71.70 -5.92 2.96
N VAL A 203 -71.87 -6.62 1.83
CA VAL A 203 -70.91 -7.64 1.36
C VAL A 203 -69.50 -7.03 1.17
N ARG A 204 -69.40 -5.89 0.47
CA ARG A 204 -68.11 -5.18 0.28
C ARG A 204 -67.49 -4.66 1.58
N ARG A 205 -68.30 -4.39 2.61
CA ARG A 205 -67.81 -4.01 3.94
C ARG A 205 -67.23 -5.22 4.66
N TRP A 206 -67.92 -6.36 4.58
CA TRP A 206 -67.47 -7.61 5.16
C TRP A 206 -66.18 -8.13 4.51
N GLU A 207 -66.10 -8.13 3.17
CA GLU A 207 -64.88 -8.50 2.43
C GLU A 207 -63.67 -7.63 2.79
N ARG A 208 -63.90 -6.33 3.03
CA ARG A 208 -62.85 -5.41 3.50
C ARG A 208 -62.35 -5.76 4.89
N LEU A 209 -63.26 -6.09 5.81
CA LEU A 209 -62.89 -6.51 7.17
C LEU A 209 -62.14 -7.86 7.16
N GLN A 210 -62.58 -8.82 6.34
CA GLN A 210 -61.86 -10.07 6.07
C GLN A 210 -60.45 -9.82 5.52
N SER A 211 -60.33 -8.94 4.53
CA SER A 211 -59.03 -8.57 3.95
C SER A 211 -58.11 -7.87 4.96
N GLN A 212 -58.66 -7.04 5.85
CA GLN A 212 -57.89 -6.41 6.93
C GLN A 212 -57.40 -7.43 7.95
N ARG A 213 -58.22 -8.40 8.34
CA ARG A 213 -57.79 -9.51 9.22
C ARG A 213 -56.65 -10.31 8.61
N ARG A 214 -56.77 -10.74 7.35
CA ARG A 214 -55.70 -11.48 6.65
C ARG A 214 -54.40 -10.69 6.55
N ARG A 215 -54.48 -9.37 6.31
CA ARG A 215 -53.28 -8.51 6.30
C ARG A 215 -52.63 -8.38 7.67
N HIS A 216 -53.44 -8.31 8.73
CA HIS A 216 -52.94 -8.26 10.10
C HIS A 216 -52.26 -9.58 10.48
N GLU A 217 -52.91 -10.72 10.21
CA GLU A 217 -52.33 -12.07 10.41
C GLU A 217 -51.02 -12.24 9.64
N ALA A 218 -50.97 -11.85 8.36
CA ALA A 218 -49.75 -11.90 7.56
C ALA A 218 -48.64 -10.99 8.13
N ALA A 219 -48.98 -9.81 8.66
CA ALA A 219 -48.02 -8.91 9.28
C ALA A 219 -47.44 -9.49 10.58
N VAL A 220 -48.26 -10.15 11.40
CA VAL A 220 -47.81 -10.85 12.61
C VAL A 220 -46.84 -11.96 12.25
N LEU A 221 -47.17 -12.82 11.27
CA LEU A 221 -46.27 -13.88 10.80
C LEU A 221 -44.94 -13.33 10.24
N GLN A 222 -44.98 -12.23 9.49
CA GLN A 222 -43.74 -11.58 9.00
C GLN A 222 -42.89 -11.04 10.15
N GLN A 223 -43.52 -10.50 11.20
CA GLN A 223 -42.81 -10.00 12.37
C GLN A 223 -42.13 -11.14 13.14
N GLU A 224 -42.79 -12.29 13.28
CA GLU A 224 -42.21 -13.49 13.89
C GLU A 224 -41.03 -14.04 13.09
N LEU A 225 -41.16 -14.16 11.77
CA LEU A 225 -40.05 -14.57 10.89
C LEU A 225 -38.88 -13.60 10.96
N ALA A 226 -39.14 -12.30 11.05
CA ALA A 226 -38.10 -11.29 11.21
C ALA A 226 -37.36 -11.44 12.56
N LYS A 227 -38.09 -11.71 13.65
CA LYS A 227 -37.50 -12.00 14.97
C LYS A 227 -36.64 -13.26 14.93
N GLN A 228 -37.11 -14.34 14.30
CA GLN A 228 -36.34 -15.58 14.12
C GLN A 228 -35.05 -15.34 13.32
N ARG A 229 -35.12 -14.59 12.21
CA ARG A 229 -33.94 -14.23 11.41
C ARG A 229 -32.95 -13.36 12.19
N ALA A 230 -33.44 -12.44 13.02
CA ALA A 230 -32.59 -11.62 13.86
C ALA A 230 -31.87 -12.47 14.92
N ALA A 231 -32.58 -13.39 15.58
CA ALA A 231 -31.99 -14.33 16.53
C ALA A 231 -30.90 -15.20 15.87
N ALA A 232 -31.19 -15.81 14.71
CA ALA A 232 -30.22 -16.62 13.97
C ALA A 232 -28.96 -15.82 13.55
N ARG A 233 -29.09 -14.51 13.25
CA ARG A 233 -27.95 -13.64 12.96
C ARG A 233 -27.08 -13.39 14.18
N VAL A 234 -27.69 -13.21 15.35
CA VAL A 234 -26.97 -13.04 16.61
C VAL A 234 -26.21 -14.31 16.97
N GLU A 235 -26.85 -15.48 16.86
CA GLU A 235 -26.21 -16.78 17.07
C GLU A 235 -25.04 -17.03 16.12
N LEU A 236 -25.21 -16.73 14.82
CA LEU A 236 -24.09 -16.86 13.87
C LEU A 236 -22.94 -15.90 14.20
N ALA A 237 -23.25 -14.70 14.70
CA ALA A 237 -22.24 -13.72 15.10
C ALA A 237 -21.47 -14.18 16.35
N THR A 238 -22.15 -14.77 17.34
CA THR A 238 -21.49 -15.32 18.54
C THR A 238 -20.61 -16.52 18.19
N GLN A 239 -21.07 -17.43 17.32
CA GLN A 239 -20.27 -18.55 16.81
C GLN A 239 -19.00 -18.07 16.09
N ARG A 240 -19.12 -17.05 15.21
CA ARG A 240 -17.97 -16.47 14.52
C ARG A 240 -17.00 -15.78 15.47
N ALA A 241 -17.51 -15.14 16.53
CA ALA A 241 -16.67 -14.53 17.56
C ALA A 241 -15.89 -15.60 18.34
N ALA A 242 -16.55 -16.68 18.76
CA ALA A 242 -15.91 -17.81 19.44
C ALA A 242 -14.81 -18.46 18.57
N ALA A 243 -15.10 -18.74 17.29
CA ALA A 243 -14.13 -19.30 16.36
C ALA A 243 -12.88 -18.40 16.18
N ARG A 244 -13.05 -17.07 16.20
CA ARG A 244 -11.92 -16.13 16.16
C ARG A 244 -11.06 -16.18 17.42
N VAL A 245 -11.68 -16.35 18.59
CA VAL A 245 -10.96 -16.49 19.86
C VAL A 245 -10.15 -17.79 19.87
N GLU A 246 -10.74 -18.90 19.42
CA GLU A 246 -10.03 -20.19 19.30
C GLU A 246 -8.87 -20.10 18.31
N LEU A 247 -9.06 -19.50 17.13
CA LEU A 247 -7.98 -19.32 16.16
C LEU A 247 -6.82 -18.51 16.74
N ARG A 248 -7.10 -17.48 17.54
CA ARG A 248 -6.06 -16.71 18.24
C ARG A 248 -5.34 -17.57 19.26
N ARG A 249 -6.06 -18.36 20.05
CA ARG A 249 -5.49 -19.29 21.03
C ARG A 249 -4.60 -20.34 20.36
N CYS A 250 -5.06 -20.99 19.30
CA CYS A 250 -4.24 -21.96 18.57
C CYS A 250 -2.98 -21.32 17.97
N ARG A 251 -3.08 -20.06 17.53
CA ARG A 251 -1.93 -19.31 17.03
C ARG A 251 -0.92 -19.01 18.15
N THR A 252 -1.38 -18.53 19.32
CA THR A 252 -0.49 -18.28 20.46
C THR A 252 0.18 -19.58 20.93
N GLU A 253 -0.56 -20.68 21.02
CA GLU A 253 -0.01 -22.00 21.36
C GLU A 253 1.05 -22.47 20.34
N ARG A 254 0.82 -22.27 19.04
CA ARG A 254 1.82 -22.57 18.00
C ARG A 254 3.05 -21.68 18.13
N GLU A 255 2.87 -20.38 18.38
CA GLU A 255 3.97 -19.43 18.57
C GLU A 255 4.79 -19.78 19.83
N GLU A 256 4.14 -20.17 20.93
CA GLU A 256 4.80 -20.65 22.15
C GLU A 256 5.57 -21.94 21.92
N ARG A 257 4.98 -22.93 21.25
CA ARG A 257 5.68 -24.16 20.86
C ARG A 257 6.88 -23.86 19.96
N TRP A 258 6.71 -22.98 18.98
CA TRP A 258 7.80 -22.56 18.09
C TRP A 258 8.91 -21.85 18.85
N ARG A 259 8.57 -20.95 19.80
CA ARG A 259 9.54 -20.29 20.68
C ARG A 259 10.25 -21.29 21.56
N TRP A 260 9.54 -22.27 22.12
CA TRP A 260 10.12 -23.32 22.96
C TRP A 260 11.11 -24.18 22.16
N MET A 261 10.73 -24.63 20.95
CA MET A 261 11.61 -25.41 20.07
C MET A 261 12.82 -24.62 19.57
N ASN A 262 12.70 -23.30 19.40
CA ASN A 262 13.76 -22.43 18.88
C ASN A 262 14.45 -21.59 19.97
N ARG A 263 14.29 -21.93 21.25
CA ARG A 263 15.07 -21.31 22.32
C ARG A 263 16.53 -21.73 22.13
N ARG A 264 17.39 -20.76 21.84
CA ARG A 264 18.84 -20.94 21.65
C ARG A 264 19.60 -21.27 22.95
N ASP A 265 18.91 -21.21 24.09
CA ASP A 265 19.46 -21.42 25.42
C ASP A 265 18.97 -22.73 26.07
N LEU A 266 18.52 -23.72 25.28
CA LEU A 266 18.38 -25.09 25.79
C LEU A 266 19.79 -25.63 26.03
N THR A 267 20.26 -25.53 27.26
CA THR A 267 21.54 -26.12 27.66
C THR A 267 21.40 -27.65 27.63
N MET A 268 22.49 -28.38 27.34
CA MET A 268 22.49 -29.85 27.35
C MET A 268 21.98 -30.46 28.68
N ALA A 269 22.05 -29.70 29.79
CA ALA A 269 21.52 -30.08 31.09
C ALA A 269 19.97 -30.14 31.12
N ASP A 270 19.29 -29.28 30.37
CA ASP A 270 17.82 -29.27 30.27
C ASP A 270 17.28 -30.41 29.41
N LEU A 271 18.04 -30.84 28.40
CA LEU A 271 17.68 -31.95 27.51
C LEU A 271 17.89 -33.32 28.13
N LEU A 272 18.85 -33.47 29.06
CA LEU A 272 19.16 -34.75 29.68
C LEU A 272 18.24 -35.11 30.85
N GLY A 273 17.40 -34.16 31.30
CA GLY A 273 16.53 -34.33 32.46
C GLY A 273 17.37 -34.47 33.74
N GLN A 274 17.01 -33.74 34.79
CA GLN A 274 17.58 -34.01 36.11
C GLN A 274 17.17 -35.43 36.52
N ARG A 275 18.02 -36.43 36.27
CA ARG A 275 17.96 -37.71 36.97
C ARG A 275 18.24 -37.39 38.44
N ALA A 276 17.15 -37.27 39.19
CA ALA A 276 17.19 -37.15 40.64
C ALA A 276 17.98 -38.32 41.22
N VAL A 277 18.94 -37.98 42.07
CA VAL A 277 19.63 -38.89 42.99
C VAL A 277 18.68 -39.28 44.11
#